data_AF-A0A8C1E440-F1
#
_entry.id   AF-A0A8C1E440-F1
#
_cell.length_a   1.000
_cell.length_b   1.000
_cell.length_c   1.000
_cell.angle_alpha   90.00
_cell.angle_beta   90.00
_cell.angle_gamma   90.00
#
_symmetry.space_group_name_H-M   'P 1'
#
loop_
_entity.id
_entity.type
_entity.pdbx_description
1 polymer ?
#
loop_
_entity_poly.entity_id
_entity_poly.type
_entity_poly.pdbx_seq_one_letter_code
_entity_poly.pdbx_strand_id
1 'polypeptide(L)'
;MILCRKRKRITTSLHILLYIMALWKCTIVIIVLYIWGCSSQSEDKVDQHTRIQFAFEGDTVKIDCTYQTAYTNPTLFWYQQKGNGHLKHMLNKFSKSGNSEEEFKERFHANLSTTSVPLTIKYLRVSDSAVYYCALRPTVTE
;
A
#
# COMPACT_ATOMS: atom_id res chain seq x y z
N MET A 1 70.81 20.07 -27.48
CA MET A 1 69.92 19.05 -28.08
C MET A 1 68.48 19.54 -27.94
N ILE A 2 67.87 20.01 -29.03
CA ILE A 2 66.54 20.65 -29.01
C ILE A 2 65.49 19.62 -29.41
N LEU A 3 64.56 19.32 -28.51
CA LEU A 3 63.36 18.50 -28.79
C LEU A 3 62.31 19.40 -29.48
N CYS A 4 62.09 19.18 -30.78
CA CYS A 4 61.01 19.81 -31.53
C CYS A 4 59.71 19.03 -31.35
N ARG A 5 58.71 19.62 -30.70
CA ARG A 5 57.37 19.05 -30.54
C ARG A 5 56.42 19.68 -31.57
N LYS A 6 55.91 18.87 -32.51
CA LYS A 6 54.88 19.27 -33.48
C LYS A 6 53.56 19.60 -32.74
N ARG A 7 53.07 20.83 -32.88
CA ARG A 7 51.72 21.23 -32.44
C ARG A 7 50.69 20.62 -33.41
N LYS A 8 50.02 19.53 -33.03
CA LYS A 8 48.85 19.03 -33.78
C LYS A 8 47.73 20.05 -33.65
N ARG A 9 47.39 20.72 -34.76
CA ARG A 9 46.20 21.58 -34.85
C ARG A 9 44.99 20.65 -35.01
N ILE A 10 44.19 20.51 -33.96
CA ILE A 10 42.97 19.70 -33.98
C ILE A 10 41.87 20.56 -34.62
N THR A 11 41.68 20.43 -35.94
CA THR A 11 40.48 20.94 -36.61
C THR A 11 39.36 19.93 -36.38
N THR A 12 38.53 20.16 -35.37
CA THR A 12 37.32 19.36 -35.16
C THR A 12 36.38 19.56 -36.35
N SER A 13 36.21 18.53 -37.18
CA SER A 13 35.34 18.54 -38.36
C SER A 13 33.89 18.87 -37.97
N LEU A 14 33.22 19.71 -38.75
CA LEU A 14 31.81 20.08 -38.56
C LEU A 14 30.91 18.83 -38.45
N HIS A 15 31.24 17.76 -39.17
CA HIS A 15 30.55 16.47 -39.07
C HIS A 15 30.64 15.82 -37.67
N ILE A 16 31.78 15.96 -36.98
CA ILE A 16 31.96 15.41 -35.62
C ILE A 16 31.13 16.22 -34.62
N LEU A 17 31.10 17.55 -34.75
CA LEU A 17 30.24 18.43 -33.95
C LEU A 17 28.76 18.14 -34.18
N LEU A 18 28.33 17.96 -35.43
CA LEU A 18 26.95 17.58 -35.77
C LEU A 18 26.56 16.21 -35.19
N TYR A 19 27.48 15.24 -35.20
CA TYR A 19 27.26 13.91 -34.62
C TYR A 19 27.11 13.97 -33.09
N ILE A 20 27.97 14.72 -32.40
CA ILE A 20 27.87 14.93 -30.94
C ILE A 20 26.57 15.65 -30.57
N MET A 21 26.17 16.66 -31.35
CA MET A 21 24.89 17.37 -31.15
C MET A 21 23.68 16.46 -31.39
N ALA A 22 23.75 15.56 -32.37
CA ALA A 22 22.70 14.56 -32.62
C ALA A 22 22.61 13.53 -31.49
N LEU A 23 23.74 13.00 -31.01
CA LEU A 23 23.79 12.10 -29.87
C LEU A 23 23.23 12.76 -28.61
N TRP A 24 23.62 14.02 -28.34
CA TRP A 24 23.13 14.77 -27.19
C TRP A 24 21.61 15.00 -27.27
N LYS A 25 21.09 15.36 -28.45
CA LYS A 25 19.64 15.45 -28.70
C LYS A 25 18.93 14.12 -28.49
N CYS A 26 19.47 13.01 -28.99
CA CYS A 26 18.88 11.68 -28.82
C CYS A 26 18.82 11.27 -27.35
N THR A 27 19.87 11.52 -26.56
CA THR A 27 19.85 11.23 -25.12
C THR A 27 18.79 12.03 -24.38
N ILE A 28 18.62 13.32 -24.71
CA ILE A 28 17.58 14.18 -24.12
C ILE A 28 16.18 13.64 -24.46
N VAL A 29 15.94 13.25 -25.72
CA VAL A 29 14.65 12.70 -26.15
C VAL A 29 14.34 11.39 -25.41
N ILE A 30 15.31 10.49 -25.26
CA ILE A 30 15.13 9.23 -24.52
C ILE A 30 14.81 9.51 -23.05
N ILE A 31 15.52 10.44 -22.39
CA ILE A 31 15.25 10.81 -21.00
C ILE A 31 13.84 11.39 -20.83
N VAL A 32 13.38 12.24 -21.76
CA VAL A 32 12.02 12.80 -21.73
C VAL A 32 10.96 11.70 -21.91
N LEU A 33 11.20 10.73 -22.80
CA LEU A 33 10.31 9.57 -22.98
C LEU A 33 10.25 8.70 -21.71
N TYR A 34 11.37 8.52 -21.01
CA TYR A 34 11.41 7.82 -19.72
C TYR A 34 10.64 8.56 -18.61
N ILE A 35 10.71 9.90 -18.58
CA ILE A 35 10.02 10.73 -17.57
C ILE A 35 8.49 10.75 -17.79
N TRP A 36 8.03 10.73 -19.04
CA TRP A 36 6.59 10.66 -19.36
C TRP A 36 5.95 9.29 -19.13
N GLY A 37 6.75 8.23 -18.91
CA GLY A 37 6.26 6.87 -18.65
C GLY A 37 5.94 6.57 -17.18
N CYS A 38 6.17 7.48 -16.23
CA CYS A 38 5.97 7.19 -14.82
C CYS A 38 4.53 7.48 -14.38
N SER A 39 3.63 6.52 -14.67
CA SER A 39 2.31 6.48 -14.04
C SER A 39 2.49 6.16 -12.56
N SER A 40 2.36 7.17 -11.68
CA SER A 40 2.34 6.97 -10.23
C SER A 40 1.03 6.26 -9.84
N GLN A 41 1.05 4.93 -9.80
CA GLN A 41 -0.05 4.15 -9.25
C GLN A 41 -0.03 4.36 -7.73
N SER A 42 -1.09 4.93 -7.16
CA SER A 42 -1.16 5.13 -5.71
C SER A 42 -1.13 3.78 -5.01
N GLU A 43 -0.21 3.60 -4.08
CA GLU A 43 -0.04 2.35 -3.35
C GLU A 43 -1.17 2.14 -2.32
N ASP A 44 -1.65 0.89 -2.23
CA ASP A 44 -2.63 0.51 -1.21
C ASP A 44 -1.97 0.57 0.17
N LYS A 45 -2.57 1.32 1.10
CA LYS A 45 -2.08 1.45 2.47
C LYS A 45 -3.20 1.15 3.46
N VAL A 46 -2.86 0.42 4.53
CA VAL A 46 -3.73 0.19 5.69
C VAL A 46 -3.00 0.68 6.93
N ASP A 47 -3.72 1.38 7.81
CA ASP A 47 -3.18 1.94 9.04
C ASP A 47 -4.11 1.71 10.23
N GLN A 48 -3.55 1.19 11.33
CA GLN A 48 -4.25 0.90 12.57
C GLN A 48 -3.54 1.64 13.70
N HIS A 49 -4.15 2.74 14.16
CA HIS A 49 -3.53 3.66 15.12
C HIS A 49 -3.32 3.01 16.50
N THR A 50 -4.23 2.13 16.90
CA THR A 50 -4.21 1.50 18.22
C THR A 50 -3.46 0.18 18.16
N ARG A 51 -2.25 0.15 18.73
CA ARG A 51 -1.43 -1.07 18.81
C ARG A 51 -1.87 -2.02 19.93
N ILE A 52 -2.25 -1.46 21.08
CA ILE A 52 -2.66 -2.22 22.27
C ILE A 52 -3.84 -1.48 22.90
N GLN A 53 -4.90 -2.21 23.24
CA GLN A 53 -6.07 -1.69 23.94
C GLN A 53 -6.42 -2.66 25.07
N PHE A 54 -6.73 -2.12 26.24
CA PHE A 54 -7.20 -2.87 27.39
C PHE A 54 -8.67 -2.52 27.63
N ALA A 55 -9.48 -3.52 27.92
CA ALA A 55 -10.90 -3.38 28.22
C ALA A 55 -11.33 -4.49 29.18
N PHE A 56 -12.43 -4.27 29.88
CA PHE A 56 -13.00 -5.24 30.80
C PHE A 56 -14.05 -6.12 30.11
N GLU A 57 -14.37 -7.25 30.74
CA GLU A 57 -15.47 -8.10 30.30
C GLU A 57 -16.79 -7.32 30.31
N GLY A 58 -17.59 -7.49 29.26
CA GLY A 58 -18.85 -6.75 29.06
C GLY A 58 -18.70 -5.40 28.33
N ASP A 59 -17.48 -4.85 28.24
CA ASP A 59 -17.25 -3.58 27.54
C ASP A 59 -17.57 -3.68 26.05
N THR A 60 -17.77 -2.52 25.43
CA THR A 60 -17.78 -2.36 23.98
C THR A 60 -16.51 -1.65 23.55
N VAL A 61 -15.73 -2.30 22.70
CA VAL A 61 -14.51 -1.72 22.13
C VAL A 61 -14.66 -1.42 20.66
N LYS A 62 -13.89 -0.43 20.22
CA LYS A 62 -13.78 -0.03 18.84
C LYS A 62 -12.31 -0.04 18.42
N ILE A 63 -12.01 -0.78 17.38
CA ILE A 63 -10.70 -0.90 16.77
C ILE A 63 -10.75 -0.14 15.44
N ASP A 64 -10.05 0.99 15.38
CA ASP A 64 -10.04 1.83 14.19
C ASP A 64 -9.07 1.26 13.13
N CYS A 65 -9.52 1.29 11.88
CA CYS A 65 -8.73 0.99 10.70
C CYS A 65 -8.99 2.06 9.65
N THR A 66 -7.92 2.67 9.13
CA THR A 66 -7.97 3.58 7.99
C THR A 66 -7.23 2.97 6.81
N TYR A 67 -7.64 3.33 5.61
CA TYR A 67 -7.03 2.81 4.39
C TYR A 67 -6.95 3.86 3.29
N GLN A 68 -6.01 3.67 2.37
CA GLN A 68 -5.82 4.45 1.17
C GLN A 68 -5.71 3.48 0.00
N THR A 69 -6.47 3.72 -1.07
CA THR A 69 -6.47 2.86 -2.25
C THR A 69 -6.96 3.63 -3.47
N ALA A 70 -6.50 3.22 -4.66
CA ALA A 70 -7.01 3.72 -5.93
C ALA A 70 -8.41 3.16 -6.28
N TYR A 71 -8.80 2.04 -5.65
CA TYR A 71 -10.04 1.36 -5.98
C TYR A 71 -11.26 2.17 -5.52
N THR A 72 -12.23 2.35 -6.43
CA THR A 72 -13.45 3.11 -6.14
C THR A 72 -14.35 2.42 -5.12
N ASN A 73 -14.35 1.09 -5.11
CA ASN A 73 -15.15 0.26 -4.21
C ASN A 73 -14.30 -0.91 -3.69
N PRO A 74 -13.39 -0.66 -2.74
CA PRO A 74 -12.56 -1.72 -2.18
C PRO A 74 -13.39 -2.62 -1.26
N THR A 75 -13.03 -3.90 -1.20
CA THR A 75 -13.51 -4.81 -0.17
C THR A 75 -12.51 -4.79 0.98
N LEU A 76 -13.00 -4.58 2.19
CA LEU A 76 -12.19 -4.55 3.40
C LEU A 76 -12.46 -5.80 4.23
N PHE A 77 -11.40 -6.36 4.79
CA PHE A 77 -11.43 -7.61 5.53
C PHE A 77 -10.97 -7.38 6.96
N TRP A 78 -11.62 -8.07 7.90
CA TRP A 78 -11.20 -8.18 9.28
C TRP A 78 -10.85 -9.62 9.62
N TYR A 79 -9.70 -9.77 10.26
CA TYR A 79 -9.17 -11.05 10.70
C TYR A 79 -8.85 -11.03 12.20
N GLN A 80 -8.98 -12.20 12.84
CA GLN A 80 -8.56 -12.43 14.22
C GLN A 80 -7.38 -13.42 14.24
N GLN A 81 -6.36 -13.11 15.02
CA GLN A 81 -5.26 -14.02 15.33
C GLN A 81 -5.19 -14.21 16.85
N LYS A 82 -5.46 -15.44 17.31
CA LYS A 82 -5.33 -15.80 18.73
C LYS A 82 -3.94 -16.33 19.02
N GLY A 83 -3.22 -15.72 19.96
CA GLY A 83 -1.84 -16.10 20.29
C GLY A 83 -0.94 -16.13 19.05
N ASN A 84 -0.16 -17.20 18.90
CA ASN A 84 0.67 -17.46 17.71
C ASN A 84 -0.03 -18.36 16.68
N GLY A 85 -1.36 -18.42 16.70
CA GLY A 85 -2.15 -19.25 15.80
C GLY A 85 -2.29 -18.67 14.38
N HIS A 86 -3.08 -19.35 13.56
CA HIS A 86 -3.42 -18.92 12.21
C HIS A 86 -4.36 -17.72 12.20
N LEU A 87 -4.27 -16.94 11.13
CA LEU A 87 -5.15 -15.80 10.88
C LEU A 87 -6.53 -16.31 10.46
N LYS A 88 -7.57 -16.03 11.25
CA LYS A 88 -8.95 -16.44 10.98
C LYS A 88 -9.74 -15.29 10.37
N HIS A 89 -10.39 -15.53 9.23
CA HIS A 89 -11.31 -14.57 8.64
C HIS A 89 -12.54 -14.38 9.55
N MET A 90 -12.92 -13.14 9.80
CA MET A 90 -14.08 -12.82 10.63
C MET A 90 -15.25 -12.31 9.81
N LEU A 91 -14.97 -11.26 9.03
CA LEU A 91 -15.95 -10.56 8.23
C LEU A 91 -15.28 -9.73 7.15
N ASN A 92 -16.07 -9.38 6.14
CA ASN A 92 -15.70 -8.43 5.11
C ASN A 92 -16.80 -7.40 4.88
N LYS A 93 -16.42 -6.24 4.34
CA LYS A 93 -17.33 -5.17 3.96
C LYS A 93 -17.02 -4.71 2.55
N PHE A 94 -18.07 -4.62 1.74
CA PHE A 94 -18.05 -4.02 0.42
C PHE A 94 -19.21 -3.04 0.34
N SER A 95 -18.91 -1.74 0.24
CA SER A 95 -19.93 -0.70 0.40
C SER A 95 -20.75 -0.91 1.69
N LYS A 96 -22.09 -0.95 1.61
CA LYS A 96 -22.98 -1.22 2.75
C LYS A 96 -23.16 -2.71 3.03
N SER A 97 -22.82 -3.60 2.09
CA SER A 97 -22.96 -5.05 2.24
C SER A 97 -21.67 -5.69 2.79
N GLY A 98 -21.70 -6.99 3.02
CA GLY A 98 -20.59 -7.74 3.59
C GLY A 98 -21.06 -9.05 4.19
N ASN A 99 -20.13 -9.98 4.35
CA ASN A 99 -20.36 -11.26 5.01
C ASN A 99 -19.60 -11.31 6.32
N SER A 100 -20.18 -11.98 7.32
CA SER A 100 -19.52 -12.31 8.58
C SER A 100 -19.68 -13.80 8.83
N GLU A 101 -18.66 -14.44 9.40
CA GLU A 101 -18.79 -15.82 9.88
C GLU A 101 -19.79 -15.89 11.03
N GLU A 102 -20.47 -17.03 11.16
CA GLU A 102 -21.55 -17.20 12.14
C GLU A 102 -21.13 -16.88 13.57
N GLU A 103 -19.90 -17.25 13.96
CA GLU A 103 -19.38 -16.99 15.30
C GLU A 103 -19.21 -15.50 15.63
N PHE A 104 -19.11 -14.64 14.62
CA PHE A 104 -18.86 -13.20 14.77
C PHE A 104 -20.12 -12.34 14.55
N LYS A 105 -21.12 -12.84 13.81
CA LYS A 105 -22.31 -12.08 13.38
C LYS A 105 -23.02 -11.29 14.47
N GLU A 106 -23.13 -11.84 15.69
CA GLU A 106 -23.92 -11.22 16.76
C GLU A 106 -23.20 -10.02 17.41
N ARG A 107 -21.90 -10.15 17.68
CA ARG A 107 -21.16 -9.23 18.55
C ARG A 107 -20.17 -8.34 17.82
N PHE A 108 -19.72 -8.76 16.63
CA PHE A 108 -18.67 -8.10 15.87
C PHE A 108 -19.28 -7.40 14.65
N HIS A 109 -19.09 -6.08 14.59
CA HIS A 109 -19.71 -5.22 13.60
C HIS A 109 -18.65 -4.31 12.98
N ALA A 110 -18.54 -4.30 11.65
CA ALA A 110 -17.70 -3.33 10.96
C ALA A 110 -18.55 -2.41 10.08
N ASN A 111 -18.22 -1.12 10.12
CA ASN A 111 -18.90 -0.12 9.31
C ASN A 111 -17.92 0.51 8.33
N LEU A 112 -18.16 0.32 7.04
CA LEU A 112 -17.31 0.89 6.00
C LEU A 112 -17.69 2.36 5.76
N SER A 113 -16.70 3.23 5.88
CA SER A 113 -16.74 4.63 5.49
C SER A 113 -15.85 4.85 4.27
N THR A 114 -15.70 6.09 3.82
CA THR A 114 -14.92 6.44 2.63
C THR A 114 -13.44 6.05 2.73
N THR A 115 -12.85 6.16 3.92
CA THR A 115 -11.41 5.91 4.15
C THR A 115 -11.15 5.11 5.43
N SER A 116 -12.19 4.57 6.06
CA SER A 116 -12.07 3.83 7.32
C SER A 116 -13.08 2.70 7.43
N VAL A 117 -12.73 1.68 8.21
CA VAL A 117 -13.57 0.50 8.44
C VAL A 117 -13.44 0.03 9.89
N PRO A 118 -13.85 0.83 10.87
CA PRO A 118 -13.71 0.43 12.27
C PRO A 118 -14.47 -0.86 12.60
N LEU A 119 -13.84 -1.72 13.40
CA LEU A 119 -14.44 -2.91 14.00
C LEU A 119 -14.94 -2.58 15.40
N THR A 120 -16.22 -2.83 15.65
CA THR A 120 -16.86 -2.71 16.96
C THR A 120 -17.16 -4.09 17.50
N ILE A 121 -16.70 -4.35 18.73
CA ILE A 121 -16.93 -5.61 19.44
C ILE A 121 -17.76 -5.29 20.66
N LYS A 122 -18.98 -5.84 20.73
CA LYS A 122 -19.90 -5.65 21.86
C LYS A 122 -19.80 -6.81 22.83
N TYR A 123 -20.04 -6.53 24.12
CA TYR A 123 -20.07 -7.53 25.19
C TYR A 123 -18.81 -8.39 25.17
N LEU A 124 -17.66 -7.72 25.30
CA LEU A 124 -16.35 -8.36 25.29
C LEU A 124 -16.29 -9.55 26.26
N ARG A 125 -15.64 -10.62 25.82
CA ARG A 125 -15.34 -11.81 26.62
C ARG A 125 -13.82 -11.96 26.73
N VAL A 126 -13.34 -12.57 27.80
CA VAL A 126 -11.89 -12.85 27.98
C VAL A 126 -11.34 -13.65 26.79
N SER A 127 -12.13 -14.56 26.22
CA SER A 127 -11.79 -15.37 25.06
C SER A 127 -11.68 -14.61 23.73
N ASP A 128 -12.07 -13.33 23.70
CA ASP A 128 -11.89 -12.44 22.55
C ASP A 128 -10.48 -11.84 22.50
N SER A 129 -9.67 -11.97 23.56
CA SER A 129 -8.29 -11.49 23.61
C SER A 129 -7.46 -12.04 22.45
N ALA A 130 -7.13 -11.17 21.49
CA ALA A 130 -6.49 -11.54 20.23
C ALA A 130 -5.87 -10.31 19.56
N VAL A 131 -5.10 -10.55 18.49
CA VAL A 131 -4.68 -9.50 17.56
C VAL A 131 -5.71 -9.42 16.42
N TYR A 132 -6.14 -8.21 16.07
CA TYR A 132 -7.13 -7.97 15.03
C TYR A 132 -6.50 -7.23 13.86
N TYR A 133 -6.57 -7.81 12.66
CA TYR A 133 -5.95 -7.26 11.46
C TYR A 133 -7.00 -6.79 10.47
N CYS A 134 -6.77 -5.60 9.93
CA CYS A 134 -7.52 -5.03 8.84
C CYS A 134 -6.74 -5.18 7.53
N ALA A 135 -7.41 -5.52 6.42
CA ALA A 135 -6.74 -5.69 5.13
C ALA A 135 -7.61 -5.24 3.94
N LEU A 136 -6.95 -4.71 2.90
CA LEU A 136 -7.56 -4.37 1.61
C LEU A 136 -7.59 -5.55 0.62
N ARG A 137 -6.81 -6.59 0.89
CA ARG A 137 -6.69 -7.79 0.04
C ARG A 137 -6.87 -9.04 0.89
N PRO A 138 -7.51 -10.09 0.35
CA PRO A 138 -7.63 -11.35 1.06
C PRO A 138 -6.23 -11.89 1.34
N THR A 139 -5.95 -12.20 2.60
CA THR A 139 -4.64 -12.72 3.05
C THR A 139 -4.64 -14.24 3.18
N VAL A 140 -5.82 -14.86 3.15
CA VAL A 140 -6.01 -16.31 3.25
C VAL A 140 -6.62 -16.77 1.94
N THR A 141 -5.81 -17.38 1.08
CA THR A 141 -6.31 -18.27 0.02
C THR A 141 -6.70 -19.58 0.68
N GLU A 142 -7.99 -19.90 0.60
CA GLU A 142 -8.55 -21.18 1.04
C GLU A 142 -7.91 -22.37 0.31
#